data_AF-A0A7Y2BT53-F1
#
_entry.id   AF-A0A7Y2BT53-F1
#
_cell.length_a   1.000
_cell.length_b   1.000
_cell.length_c   1.000
_cell.angle_alpha   90.00
_cell.angle_beta   90.00
_cell.angle_gamma   90.00
#
_symmetry.space_group_name_H-M   'P 1'
#
loop_
_entity.id
_entity.type
_entity.pdbx_description
1 polymer ?
#
loop_
_entity_poly.entity_id
_entity_poly.type
_entity_poly.pdbx_seq_one_letter_code
_entity_poly.pdbx_strand_id
1 'polypeptide(L)'
;MILEQQIIETIRQEGPLPLDRYMNLCLAHPKFGYYMSRDPFGRGGDFTTAPEISQMFGELIGIWCVSSWQTLQAPDPFHLVEL
;
A
#
# COMPACT_ATOMS: atom_id res chain seq x y z
N MET A 1 9.78 -21.36 11.60
CA MET A 1 10.20 -20.11 12.26
C MET A 1 9.17 -19.05 11.92
N ILE A 2 8.55 -18.45 12.94
CA ILE A 2 7.58 -17.34 12.77
C ILE A 2 8.34 -16.01 12.74
N LEU A 3 7.72 -14.94 12.22
CA LEU A 3 8.38 -13.63 12.02
C LEU A 3 9.04 -13.07 13.29
N GLU A 4 8.38 -13.21 14.44
CA GLU A 4 8.90 -12.78 15.74
C GLU A 4 10.29 -13.37 16.04
N GLN A 5 10.48 -14.67 15.80
CA GLN A 5 11.75 -15.34 16.06
C GLN A 5 12.87 -14.79 15.19
N GLN A 6 12.58 -14.50 13.92
CA GLN A 6 13.53 -13.90 12.98
C GLN A 6 13.95 -12.50 13.42
N ILE A 7 13.01 -11.69 13.91
CA ILE A 7 13.28 -10.34 14.41
C ILE A 7 14.15 -10.40 15.67
N ILE A 8 13.83 -11.29 16.62
CA ILE A 8 14.62 -11.48 17.84
C ILE A 8 16.05 -11.92 17.52
N GLU A 9 16.22 -12.86 16.60
CA GLU A 9 17.55 -13.33 16.17
C GLU A 9 18.34 -12.19 15.50
N THR A 10 17.71 -11.42 14.62
CA THR A 10 18.34 -10.24 13.98
C THR A 10 18.82 -9.25 15.04
N ILE A 11 17.99 -8.93 16.04
CA ILE A 11 18.36 -7.98 17.09
C ILE A 11 19.53 -8.48 17.93
N ARG A 12 19.56 -9.79 18.23
CA ARG A 12 20.66 -10.40 18.98
C ARG A 12 21.99 -10.36 18.23
N GLN A 13 21.96 -10.47 16.90
CA GLN A 13 23.16 -10.57 16.06
C GLN A 13 23.66 -9.20 15.58
N GLU A 14 22.74 -8.33 15.17
CA GLU A 14 23.04 -7.05 14.51
C GLU A 14 22.84 -5.83 15.43
N GLY A 15 22.26 -6.03 16.61
CA GLY A 15 21.89 -4.96 17.53
C GLY A 15 20.47 -4.41 17.28
N PRO A 16 20.11 -3.27 17.89
CA PRO A 16 18.74 -2.73 17.83
C PRO A 16 18.23 -2.55 16.40
N LEU A 17 16.99 -2.98 16.15
CA LEU A 17 16.35 -2.86 14.84
C LEU A 17 15.70 -1.47 14.70
N PRO A 18 16.00 -0.71 13.64
CA PRO A 18 15.27 0.52 13.33
C PRO A 18 13.78 0.26 13.13
N LEU A 19 12.95 1.23 13.51
CA LEU A 19 11.49 1.11 13.42
C LEU A 19 11.00 0.91 11.99
N ASP A 20 11.60 1.58 11.01
CA ASP A 20 11.27 1.42 9.59
C ASP A 20 11.50 -0.03 9.11
N ARG A 21 12.62 -0.65 9.49
CA ARG A 21 12.93 -2.04 9.15
C ARG A 21 11.97 -3.01 9.85
N TYR A 22 11.62 -2.76 11.10
CA TYR A 22 10.59 -3.52 11.81
C TYR A 22 9.24 -3.45 11.10
N MET A 23 8.77 -2.23 10.77
CA MET A 23 7.50 -2.02 10.08
C MET A 23 7.48 -2.70 8.72
N ASN A 24 8.56 -2.59 7.94
CA ASN A 24 8.67 -3.26 6.64
C ASN A 24 8.57 -4.78 6.77
N LEU A 25 9.21 -5.39 7.77
CA LEU A 25 9.09 -6.82 8.03
C LEU A 25 7.65 -7.21 8.40
N CYS A 26 7.03 -6.48 9.31
CA CYS A 26 5.65 -6.76 9.72
C CYS A 26 4.63 -6.60 8.59
N LEU A 27 4.84 -5.64 7.69
CA LEU A 27 3.89 -5.33 6.61
C LEU A 27 4.15 -6.14 5.34
N ALA A 28 5.41 -6.28 4.93
CA ALA A 28 5.79 -6.76 3.60
C ALA A 28 6.70 -8.00 3.59
N HIS A 29 6.97 -8.65 4.74
CA HIS A 29 7.76 -9.88 4.73
C HIS A 29 7.13 -10.93 3.79
N PRO A 30 7.89 -11.55 2.86
CA PRO A 30 7.31 -12.35 1.77
C PRO A 30 6.40 -13.50 2.21
N LYS A 31 6.63 -14.04 3.42
CA LYS A 31 5.86 -15.17 3.97
C LYS A 31 4.92 -14.80 5.11
N PHE A 32 5.19 -13.71 5.82
CA PHE A 32 4.56 -13.40 7.12
C PHE A 32 4.07 -11.96 7.22
N GLY A 33 4.34 -11.15 6.21
CA GLY A 33 3.92 -9.76 6.15
C GLY A 33 2.41 -9.69 6.08
N TYR A 34 1.85 -8.74 6.80
CA TYR A 34 0.42 -8.49 6.86
C TYR A 34 -0.21 -8.40 5.46
N TYR A 35 0.38 -7.62 4.55
CA TYR A 35 -0.14 -7.43 3.18
C TYR A 35 0.17 -8.59 2.23
N MET A 36 1.07 -9.50 2.61
CA MET A 36 1.45 -10.66 1.78
C MET A 36 0.61 -11.89 2.09
N SER A 37 -0.01 -11.96 3.28
CA SER A 37 -0.71 -13.16 3.74
C SER A 37 -2.24 -13.10 3.66
N ARG A 38 -2.83 -11.93 3.38
CA ARG A 38 -4.28 -11.72 3.37
C ARG A 38 -4.67 -10.63 2.37
N ASP A 39 -5.92 -10.65 1.91
CA ASP A 39 -6.54 -9.51 1.25
C ASP A 39 -7.13 -8.58 2.33
N PRO A 40 -6.57 -7.39 2.55
CA PRO A 40 -6.93 -6.55 3.68
C PRO A 40 -8.10 -5.60 3.38
N PHE A 41 -8.59 -5.54 2.13
CA PHE A 41 -9.55 -4.54 1.68
C PHE A 41 -10.97 -5.09 1.51
N GLY A 42 -11.95 -4.19 1.58
CA GLY A 42 -13.36 -4.49 1.31
C GLY A 42 -14.10 -5.11 2.50
N ARG A 43 -15.35 -5.54 2.27
CA ARG A 43 -16.24 -6.04 3.34
C ARG A 43 -15.72 -7.23 4.14
N GLY A 44 -14.82 -8.02 3.54
CA GLY A 44 -14.18 -9.16 4.20
C GLY A 44 -12.79 -8.88 4.77
N GLY A 45 -12.26 -7.67 4.51
CA GLY A 45 -10.94 -7.24 4.96
C GLY A 45 -10.98 -6.42 6.25
N ASP A 46 -9.80 -6.03 6.73
CA ASP A 46 -9.66 -5.20 7.92
C ASP A 46 -9.86 -3.70 7.63
N PHE A 47 -9.85 -3.30 6.35
CA PHE A 47 -9.98 -1.90 5.92
C PHE A 47 -11.09 -1.69 4.89
N THR A 48 -11.93 -0.69 5.15
CA THR A 48 -12.82 -0.09 4.15
C THR A 48 -12.21 1.25 3.70
N THR A 49 -11.86 1.37 2.42
CA THR A 49 -11.25 2.58 1.84
C THR A 49 -12.28 3.46 1.14
N ALA A 50 -11.93 4.70 0.80
CA ALA A 50 -12.88 5.63 0.15
C ALA A 50 -13.49 5.11 -1.17
N PRO A 51 -12.73 4.45 -2.07
CA PRO A 51 -13.30 3.78 -3.25
C PRO A 51 -14.36 2.74 -2.91
N GLU A 52 -14.18 1.98 -1.83
CA GLU A 52 -15.11 0.93 -1.39
C GLU A 52 -16.43 1.48 -0.82
N ILE A 53 -16.41 2.73 -0.34
CA ILE A 53 -17.60 3.38 0.26
C ILE A 53 -18.52 3.92 -0.82
N SER A 54 -17.97 4.52 -1.88
CA SER A 54 -18.77 5.19 -2.90
C SER A 54 -18.02 5.34 -4.22
N GLN A 55 -18.70 4.96 -5.32
CA GLN A 55 -18.21 5.18 -6.69
C GLN A 55 -17.89 6.66 -6.98
N MET A 56 -18.55 7.60 -6.28
CA MET A 56 -18.34 9.03 -6.43
C MET A 56 -16.87 9.42 -6.20
N PHE A 57 -16.16 8.71 -5.33
CA PHE A 57 -14.74 8.97 -5.10
C PHE A 57 -13.92 8.76 -6.39
N GLY A 58 -14.08 7.59 -7.04
CA GLY A 58 -13.40 7.28 -8.28
C GLY A 58 -13.80 8.21 -9.43
N GLU A 59 -15.09 8.54 -9.54
CA GLU A 59 -15.60 9.47 -10.56
C GLU A 59 -14.96 10.86 -10.43
N LEU A 60 -14.85 11.38 -9.21
CA LEU A 60 -14.25 12.69 -8.97
C LEU A 60 -12.75 12.71 -9.22
N ILE A 61 -12.02 11.64 -8.88
CA ILE A 61 -10.61 11.49 -9.25
C ILE A 61 -10.46 11.43 -10.78
N GLY A 62 -11.35 10.72 -11.48
CA GLY A 62 -11.36 10.67 -12.94
C GLY A 62 -11.58 12.03 -13.59
N ILE A 63 -12.56 12.80 -13.10
CA ILE A 63 -12.81 14.19 -13.55
C ILE A 63 -11.57 15.06 -13.30
N TRP A 64 -10.94 14.92 -12.13
CA TRP A 64 -9.72 15.65 -11.80
C TRP A 64 -8.57 15.28 -12.75
N CYS A 65 -8.38 14.00 -13.08
CA CYS A 65 -7.37 13.56 -14.05
C CYS A 65 -7.58 14.19 -15.43
N VAL A 66 -8.82 14.18 -15.95
CA VAL A 66 -9.15 14.76 -17.27
C VAL A 66 -8.95 16.28 -17.26
N SER A 67 -9.42 16.97 -16.22
CA SER A 67 -9.25 18.41 -16.06
C SER A 67 -7.77 18.82 -16.01
N SER A 68 -6.96 18.04 -15.28
CA SER A 68 -5.52 18.27 -15.16
C SER A 68 -4.80 18.02 -16.50
N TRP A 69 -5.15 16.94 -17.20
CA TRP A 69 -4.62 16.63 -18.53
C TRP A 69 -4.95 17.73 -19.56
N GLN A 70 -6.18 18.26 -19.56
CA GLN A 70 -6.58 19.38 -20.41
C GLN A 70 -5.80 20.66 -20.08
N THR A 71 -5.58 20.93 -18.79
CA THR A 71 -4.78 22.08 -18.33
C THR A 71 -3.33 21.99 -18.81
N LEU A 72 -2.79 20.77 -18.93
CA LEU A 72 -1.47 20.49 -19.49
C LEU A 72 -1.44 20.51 -21.04
N GLN A 73 -2.50 21.01 -21.68
CA GLN A 73 -2.66 21.05 -23.14
C GLN A 73 -2.74 19.68 -23.80
N ALA A 74 -3.37 18.72 -23.12
CA ALA A 74 -3.71 17.41 -23.66
C ALA A 74 -2.49 16.67 -24.27
N PRO A 75 -1.39 16.46 -23.50
CA PRO A 75 -0.20 15.80 -24.01
C PRO A 75 -0.50 14.35 -24.44
N ASP A 76 0.16 13.91 -25.50
CA ASP A 76 0.10 12.55 -26.05
C ASP A 76 1.54 12.09 -26.42
N PRO A 77 2.08 11.02 -25.78
CA PRO A 77 1.40 10.13 -24.84
C PRO A 77 1.22 10.72 -23.43
N PHE A 78 0.20 10.22 -22.72
CA PHE A 78 0.02 10.44 -21.28
C PHE A 78 0.02 9.09 -20.54
N HIS A 79 0.47 9.10 -19.28
CA HIS A 79 0.45 7.92 -18.41
C HIS A 79 -0.44 8.19 -17.19
N LEU A 80 -1.41 7.32 -16.95
CA LEU A 80 -2.17 7.27 -15.70
C LEU A 80 -1.54 6.18 -14.81
N VAL A 81 -1.02 6.57 -13.65
CA VAL A 81 -0.27 5.68 -12.74
C VAL A 81 -0.93 5.68 -11.36
N GLU A 82 -1.20 4.49 -10.84
CA GLU A 82 -1.61 4.21 -9.46
C GLU A 82 -0.51 3.39 -8.78
N LEU A 83 -0.21 3.68 -7.51
CA LEU A 83 0.90 3.07 -6.75
C LEU A 83 0.43 1.88 -5.92
#